data_AF-F4IR79-F1
#
_entry.id   AF-F4IR79-F1
#
_cell.length_a   1.000
_cell.length_b   1.000
_cell.length_c   1.000
_cell.angle_alpha   90.00
_cell.angle_beta   90.00
_cell.angle_gamma   90.00
#
_symmetry.space_group_name_H-M   'P 1'
#
loop_
_entity.id
_entity.type
_entity.pdbx_description
1 polymer ?
#
loop_
_entity_poly.entity_id
_entity_poly.type
_entity_poly.pdbx_seq_one_letter_code
_entity_poly.pdbx_strand_id
1 'polypeptide(L)'
;MGFTSLYSLYGKSKVLKSISFSALNSKTLAIDASMWLYRGALNNARKFLEEPTTPNSEHIMFVIKKVKQFIDRNVNPILVFDGHRLPIKSPRNPIKTLEYAKDLDASAQLMAPDDPKRKDKEKNATKIFQSHIHITPYVIHVFIEV
;
A
#
# COMPACT_ATOMS: atom_id res chain seq x y z
N MET A 1 -0.23 8.22 -6.88
CA MET A 1 0.90 7.46 -7.45
C MET A 1 1.74 8.40 -8.31
N GLY A 2 3.03 8.11 -8.48
CA GLY A 2 4.00 8.96 -9.18
C GLY A 2 3.85 8.96 -10.71
N PHE A 3 4.96 9.12 -11.42
CA PHE A 3 4.96 9.19 -12.89
C PHE A 3 4.65 7.83 -13.54
N THR A 4 3.48 7.73 -14.16
CA THR A 4 3.06 6.55 -14.91
C THR A 4 4.00 6.29 -16.09
N SER A 5 4.30 5.01 -16.36
CA SER A 5 5.13 4.55 -17.47
C SER A 5 6.60 4.99 -17.48
N LEU A 6 7.08 5.70 -16.45
CA LEU A 6 8.48 6.14 -16.36
C LEU A 6 9.44 4.95 -16.43
N TYR A 7 9.14 3.85 -15.72
CA TYR A 7 9.96 2.64 -15.80
C TYR A 7 10.00 2.05 -17.21
N SER A 8 8.86 2.02 -17.91
CA SER A 8 8.80 1.48 -19.28
C SER A 8 9.59 2.34 -20.26
N LEU A 9 9.63 3.66 -20.06
CA LEU A 9 10.42 4.58 -20.88
C LEU A 9 11.92 4.27 -20.79
N TYR A 10 12.41 3.95 -19.59
CA TYR A 10 13.82 3.64 -19.35
C TYR A 10 14.16 2.15 -19.40
N GLY A 11 13.18 1.26 -19.62
CA GLY A 11 13.36 -0.20 -19.53
C GLY A 11 14.41 -0.79 -20.47
N LYS A 12 14.74 -0.11 -21.57
CA LYS A 12 15.80 -0.50 -22.53
C LYS A 12 17.06 0.39 -22.46
N SER A 13 17.08 1.34 -21.53
CA SER A 13 18.17 2.30 -21.40
C SER A 13 19.30 1.75 -20.50
N LYS A 14 20.52 2.24 -20.71
CA LYS A 14 21.68 1.89 -19.88
C LYS A 14 21.65 2.47 -18.47
N VAL A 15 20.63 3.27 -18.11
CA VAL A 15 20.54 3.91 -16.79
C VAL A 15 20.03 2.95 -15.70
N LEU A 16 19.30 1.89 -16.07
CA LEU A 16 18.84 0.87 -15.13
C LEU A 16 19.93 -0.18 -14.92
N LYS A 17 20.30 -0.42 -13.67
CA LYS A 17 21.25 -1.46 -13.27
C LYS A 17 20.58 -2.41 -12.29
N SER A 18 20.64 -3.70 -12.59
CA SER A 18 20.23 -4.73 -11.63
C SER A 18 21.28 -4.83 -10.53
N ILE A 19 20.84 -4.95 -9.28
CA ILE A 19 21.71 -5.18 -8.14
C ILE A 19 21.22 -6.38 -7.36
N SER A 20 22.14 -7.18 -6.84
CA SER A 20 21.82 -8.24 -5.89
C SER A 20 21.66 -7.65 -4.49
N PHE A 21 20.92 -8.34 -3.63
CA PHE A 21 20.78 -7.89 -2.24
C PHE A 21 22.12 -7.90 -1.50
N SER A 22 23.04 -8.81 -1.84
CA SER A 22 24.38 -8.89 -1.24
C SER A 22 25.20 -7.62 -1.47
N ALA A 23 24.97 -6.90 -2.58
CA ALA A 23 25.62 -5.62 -2.84
C ALA A 23 25.22 -4.51 -1.84
N LEU A 24 24.17 -4.74 -1.05
CA LEU A 24 23.65 -3.82 -0.04
C LEU A 24 24.20 -4.10 1.37
N ASN A 25 25.02 -5.14 1.57
CA ASN A 25 25.60 -5.47 2.87
C ASN A 25 26.32 -4.25 3.48
N SER A 26 26.05 -3.98 4.76
CA SER A 26 26.56 -2.87 5.55
C SER A 26 26.16 -1.48 5.02
N LYS A 27 25.18 -1.40 4.11
CA LYS A 27 24.63 -0.13 3.64
C LYS A 27 23.47 0.31 4.51
N THR A 28 23.24 1.62 4.53
CA THR A 28 22.04 2.24 5.09
C THR A 28 21.12 2.65 3.96
N LEU A 29 19.83 2.33 4.06
CA LEU A 29 18.83 2.63 3.03
C LEU A 29 17.67 3.42 3.62
N ALA A 30 17.37 4.59 3.05
CA ALA A 30 16.11 5.28 3.32
C ALA A 30 15.00 4.62 2.49
N ILE A 31 13.90 4.24 3.14
CA ILE A 31 12.80 3.49 2.53
C ILE A 31 11.50 4.29 2.71
N ASP A 32 10.81 4.58 1.62
CA ASP A 32 9.43 5.06 1.67
C ASP A 32 8.52 3.93 2.19
N ALA A 33 8.24 3.99 3.49
CA ALA A 33 7.47 2.97 4.19
C ALA A 33 5.96 3.16 4.02
N SER A 34 5.51 4.37 3.69
CA SER A 34 4.10 4.65 3.38
C SER A 34 3.63 3.81 2.19
N MET A 35 4.50 3.67 1.18
CA MET A 35 4.24 2.81 0.02
C MET A 35 4.21 1.32 0.38
N TRP A 36 5.00 0.87 1.37
CA TRP A 36 4.95 -0.52 1.82
C TRP A 36 3.69 -0.83 2.64
N LEU A 37 3.26 0.07 3.52
CA LEU A 37 1.97 -0.07 4.22
C LEU A 37 0.82 -0.14 3.22
N TYR A 38 0.82 0.73 2.20
CA TYR A 38 -0.15 0.69 1.10
C TYR A 38 -0.13 -0.66 0.39
N ARG A 39 1.06 -1.18 0.04
CA ARG A 39 1.19 -2.50 -0.60
C ARG A 39 0.71 -3.64 0.29
N GLY A 40 0.96 -3.57 1.60
CA GLY A 40 0.44 -4.54 2.56
C GLY A 40 -1.10 -4.51 2.61
N ALA A 41 -1.69 -3.33 2.62
CA ALA A 41 -3.14 -3.14 2.63
C ALA A 41 -3.83 -3.67 1.35
N LEU A 42 -3.16 -3.62 0.19
CA LEU A 42 -3.72 -4.17 -1.06
C LEU A 42 -4.03 -5.67 -0.98
N ASN A 43 -3.30 -6.43 -0.15
CA ASN A 43 -3.51 -7.88 0.01
C ASN A 43 -4.89 -8.20 0.59
N ASN A 44 -5.39 -7.35 1.48
CA ASN A 44 -6.70 -7.51 2.10
C ASN A 44 -7.34 -6.13 2.32
N ALA A 45 -7.71 -5.50 1.21
CA ALA A 45 -8.21 -4.13 1.17
C ALA A 45 -9.48 -3.95 2.01
N ARG A 46 -10.38 -4.93 1.99
CA ARG A 46 -11.61 -4.90 2.78
C ARG A 46 -11.30 -4.83 4.28
N LYS A 47 -10.50 -5.77 4.79
CA LYS A 47 -10.12 -5.81 6.20
C LYS A 47 -9.36 -4.55 6.62
N PHE A 48 -8.48 -4.04 5.75
CA PHE A 48 -7.81 -2.77 6.02
C PHE A 48 -8.81 -1.60 6.17
N LEU A 49 -9.87 -1.55 5.36
CA LEU A 49 -10.85 -0.48 5.46
C LEU A 49 -11.74 -0.60 6.70
N GLU A 50 -12.06 -1.82 7.11
CA GLU A 50 -12.83 -2.11 8.33
C GLU A 50 -12.00 -1.83 9.60
N GLU A 51 -10.72 -2.21 9.57
CA GLU A 51 -9.82 -2.22 10.73
C GLU A 51 -8.41 -1.68 10.39
N PRO A 52 -8.28 -0.40 9.98
CA PRO A 52 -7.01 0.14 9.48
C PRO A 52 -5.95 0.28 10.58
N THR A 53 -6.37 0.30 11.84
CA THR A 53 -5.54 0.70 12.99
C THR A 53 -5.38 -0.42 14.01
N THR A 54 -5.74 -1.65 13.63
CA THR A 54 -5.50 -2.83 14.49
C THR A 54 -4.00 -3.12 14.55
N PRO A 55 -3.39 -3.18 15.75
CA PRO A 55 -2.00 -3.59 15.92
C PRO A 55 -1.77 -4.98 15.32
N ASN A 56 -0.58 -5.23 14.77
CA ASN A 56 -0.23 -6.51 14.11
C ASN A 56 -1.15 -6.92 12.94
N SER A 57 -1.89 -5.97 12.38
CA SER A 57 -2.66 -6.19 11.15
C SER A 57 -1.76 -6.55 9.96
N GLU A 58 -2.34 -7.18 8.94
CA GLU A 58 -1.60 -7.77 7.82
C GLU A 58 -0.68 -6.78 7.09
N HIS A 59 -1.10 -5.52 6.98
CA HIS A 59 -0.31 -4.47 6.33
C HIS A 59 0.89 -4.02 7.18
N ILE A 60 0.77 -4.02 8.51
CA ILE A 60 1.88 -3.79 9.44
C ILE A 60 2.86 -4.96 9.39
N MET A 61 2.35 -6.19 9.51
CA MET A 61 3.19 -7.41 9.48
C MET A 61 3.92 -7.58 8.16
N PHE A 62 3.32 -7.12 7.04
CA PHE A 62 3.99 -7.04 5.75
C PHE A 62 5.26 -6.19 5.80
N VAL A 63 5.18 -5.00 6.40
CA VAL A 63 6.32 -4.08 6.56
C VAL A 63 7.37 -4.66 7.50
N ILE A 64 6.96 -5.19 8.66
CA ILE A 64 7.87 -5.81 9.64
C ILE A 64 8.66 -6.95 9.00
N LYS A 65 7.98 -7.84 8.27
CA LYS A 65 8.64 -8.94 7.54
C LYS A 65 9.65 -8.43 6.52
N LYS A 66 9.36 -7.33 5.83
CA LYS A 66 10.31 -6.71 4.89
C LYS A 66 11.51 -6.15 5.63
N VAL A 67 11.32 -5.35 6.68
CA VAL A 67 12.41 -4.79 7.50
C VAL A 67 13.33 -5.90 8.01
N LYS A 68 12.76 -6.98 8.55
CA LYS A 68 13.53 -8.14 9.02
C LYS A 68 14.43 -8.71 7.92
N GLN A 69 13.95 -8.80 6.67
CA GLN A 69 14.78 -9.28 5.54
C GLN A 69 15.99 -8.40 5.25
N PHE A 70 15.92 -7.08 5.51
CA PHE A 70 17.06 -6.17 5.37
C PHE A 70 18.05 -6.35 6.52
N ILE A 71 17.55 -6.39 7.76
CA ILE A 71 18.37 -6.56 8.97
C ILE A 71 19.11 -7.90 8.94
N ASP A 72 18.42 -9.00 8.61
CA ASP A 72 19.01 -10.35 8.50
C ASP A 72 20.15 -10.41 7.45
N ARG A 73 20.24 -9.43 6.54
CA ARG A 73 21.28 -9.30 5.51
C ARG A 73 22.29 -8.20 5.82
N ASN A 74 22.35 -7.76 7.07
CA ASN A 74 23.23 -6.70 7.54
C ASN A 74 23.04 -5.38 6.77
N VAL A 75 21.80 -5.04 6.43
CA VAL A 75 21.43 -3.75 5.86
C VAL A 75 20.68 -2.95 6.93
N ASN A 76 20.99 -1.66 7.05
CA ASN A 76 20.35 -0.76 8.01
C ASN A 76 19.21 0.04 7.35
N PRO A 77 17.94 -0.37 7.46
CA PRO A 77 16.82 0.37 6.90
C PRO A 77 16.41 1.55 7.80
N ILE A 78 16.28 2.73 7.21
CA ILE A 78 15.64 3.90 7.81
C ILE A 78 14.28 4.08 7.14
N LEU A 79 13.21 3.84 7.87
CA LEU A 79 11.85 4.02 7.37
C LEU A 79 11.47 5.50 7.39
N VAL A 80 10.99 6.00 6.27
CA VAL A 80 10.58 7.39 6.09
C VAL A 80 9.10 7.43 5.74
N PHE A 81 8.38 8.35 6.37
CA PHE A 81 6.96 8.59 6.16
C PHE A 81 6.73 10.00 5.63
N ASP A 82 5.69 10.16 4.82
CA ASP A 82 5.26 11.48 4.37
C ASP A 82 4.78 12.30 5.58
N GLY A 83 5.22 13.55 5.64
CA GLY A 83 4.76 14.53 6.61
C GLY A 83 3.46 15.22 6.17
N HIS A 84 3.37 16.53 6.45
CA HIS A 84 2.21 17.30 6.03
C HIS A 84 2.10 17.41 4.50
N ARG A 85 0.88 17.59 4.04
CA ARG A 85 0.57 17.66 2.61
C ARG A 85 1.10 18.95 2.01
N LEU A 86 1.81 18.83 0.89
CA LEU A 86 2.30 19.99 0.14
C LEU A 86 1.14 20.74 -0.54
N PRO A 87 1.14 22.09 -0.57
CA PRO A 87 0.12 22.89 -1.26
C PRO A 87 -0.07 22.53 -2.74
N ILE A 88 1.01 22.13 -3.42
CA ILE A 88 0.99 21.76 -4.85
C ILE A 88 0.27 20.43 -5.13
N LYS A 89 0.10 19.56 -4.12
CA LYS A 89 -0.67 18.32 -4.31
C LYS A 89 -2.16 18.71 -4.25
N SER A 90 -2.88 18.68 -5.37
CA SER A 90 -4.32 19.08 -5.45
C SER A 90 -5.15 18.46 -4.34
N PRO A 91 -6.04 19.18 -3.62
CA PRO A 91 -6.86 18.65 -2.53
C PRO A 91 -7.43 17.26 -2.84
N ARG A 92 -7.50 16.38 -1.84
CA ARG A 92 -8.23 15.12 -1.99
C ARG A 92 -9.66 15.48 -2.37
N ASN A 93 -10.11 14.97 -3.51
CA ASN A 93 -11.43 15.26 -4.03
C ASN A 93 -12.49 14.76 -3.02
N PRO A 94 -13.30 15.64 -2.40
CA PRO A 94 -14.33 15.23 -1.44
C PRO A 94 -15.37 14.28 -2.07
N ILE A 95 -15.47 14.28 -3.41
CA ILE A 95 -16.27 13.33 -4.18
C ILE A 95 -15.86 11.87 -3.87
N LYS A 96 -14.58 11.60 -3.57
CA LYS A 96 -14.10 10.24 -3.24
C LYS A 96 -14.73 9.65 -1.98
N THR A 97 -15.16 10.49 -1.04
CA THR A 97 -15.81 10.03 0.20
C THR A 97 -17.27 9.63 -0.05
N LEU A 98 -17.96 10.34 -0.95
CA LEU A 98 -19.31 9.98 -1.42
C LEU A 98 -19.30 8.76 -2.35
N GLU A 99 -18.27 8.64 -3.19
CA GLU A 99 -18.01 7.44 -4.00
C GLU A 99 -17.83 6.22 -3.11
N TYR A 100 -17.06 6.33 -2.02
CA TYR A 100 -16.83 5.22 -1.09
C TYR A 100 -18.12 4.63 -0.50
N ALA A 101 -19.08 5.48 -0.10
CA ALA A 101 -20.34 5.02 0.45
C ALA A 101 -21.17 4.23 -0.58
N LYS A 102 -21.23 4.72 -1.83
CA LYS A 102 -21.91 4.03 -2.94
C LYS A 102 -21.21 2.72 -3.32
N ASP A 103 -19.88 2.76 -3.27
CA ASP A 103 -19.01 1.65 -3.62
C ASP A 103 -19.03 0.54 -2.55
N LEU A 104 -19.25 0.88 -1.28
CA LEU A 104 -19.55 -0.06 -0.21
C LEU A 104 -20.87 -0.80 -0.46
N ASP A 105 -21.96 -0.07 -0.75
CA ASP A 105 -23.26 -0.68 -1.07
C ASP A 105 -23.17 -1.60 -2.30
N ALA A 106 -22.49 -1.15 -3.35
CA ALA A 106 -22.25 -1.95 -4.55
C ALA A 106 -21.41 -3.21 -4.24
N SER A 107 -20.37 -3.09 -3.41
CA SER A 107 -19.52 -4.22 -3.02
C SER A 107 -20.27 -5.27 -2.20
N ALA A 108 -21.23 -4.85 -1.34
CA ALA A 108 -22.05 -5.76 -0.56
C ALA A 108 -22.99 -6.59 -1.43
N GLN A 109 -23.61 -5.97 -2.45
CA GLN A 109 -24.46 -6.67 -3.43
C GLN A 109 -23.67 -7.66 -4.30
N LEU A 110 -22.38 -7.38 -4.56
CA LEU A 110 -21.50 -8.25 -5.33
C LEU A 110 -21.05 -9.50 -4.57
N MET A 111 -21.20 -9.54 -3.25
CA MET A 111 -20.75 -10.62 -2.36
C MET A 111 -21.88 -11.62 -2.00
N ALA A 112 -23.04 -11.57 -2.68
CA ALA A 112 -24.17 -12.46 -2.41
C ALA A 112 -23.79 -13.95 -2.60
N PRO A 113 -24.17 -14.85 -1.66
CA PRO A 113 -23.60 -16.19 -1.56
C PRO A 113 -23.86 -17.14 -2.74
N ASP A 114 -24.91 -16.92 -3.53
CA ASP A 114 -25.44 -17.90 -4.50
C ASP A 114 -25.29 -17.52 -5.99
N ASP A 115 -24.33 -16.66 -6.36
CA ASP A 115 -24.15 -16.19 -7.74
C ASP A 115 -23.13 -17.03 -8.55
N PRO A 116 -23.48 -17.56 -9.75
CA PRO A 116 -22.55 -18.29 -10.62
C PRO A 116 -21.36 -17.44 -11.13
N LYS A 117 -21.45 -16.11 -11.10
CA LYS A 117 -20.38 -15.15 -11.44
C LYS A 117 -19.66 -14.59 -10.20
N ARG A 118 -19.82 -15.22 -9.04
CA ARG A 118 -19.24 -14.78 -7.76
C ARG A 118 -17.76 -14.42 -7.84
N LYS A 119 -16.92 -15.24 -8.49
CA LYS A 119 -15.47 -14.97 -8.61
C LYS A 119 -15.16 -13.65 -9.32
N ASP A 120 -15.90 -13.31 -10.37
CA ASP A 120 -15.72 -12.04 -11.10
C ASP A 120 -16.24 -10.86 -10.28
N LYS A 121 -17.35 -11.05 -9.57
CA LYS A 121 -17.92 -10.05 -8.66
C LYS A 121 -17.00 -9.76 -7.47
N GLU A 122 -16.41 -10.78 -6.84
CA GLU A 122 -15.41 -10.65 -5.77
C GLU A 122 -14.16 -9.89 -6.25
N LYS A 123 -13.70 -10.17 -7.47
CA LYS A 123 -12.57 -9.44 -8.08
C LYS A 123 -12.89 -7.97 -8.31
N ASN A 124 -14.11 -7.65 -8.75
CA ASN A 124 -14.55 -6.27 -8.93
C ASN A 124 -14.71 -5.54 -7.60
N ALA A 125 -15.31 -6.17 -6.59
CA ALA A 125 -15.40 -5.64 -5.24
C ALA A 125 -14.00 -5.38 -4.63
N THR A 126 -13.04 -6.28 -4.85
CA THR A 126 -11.66 -6.10 -4.39
C THR A 126 -11.02 -4.84 -5.00
N LYS A 127 -11.21 -4.59 -6.30
CA LYS A 127 -10.69 -3.36 -6.94
C LYS A 127 -11.30 -2.09 -6.34
N ILE A 128 -12.59 -2.14 -6.02
CA ILE A 128 -13.31 -1.05 -5.36
C ILE A 128 -12.72 -0.80 -3.96
N PHE A 129 -12.48 -1.83 -3.15
CA PHE A 129 -11.83 -1.64 -1.86
C PHE A 129 -10.41 -1.09 -2.00
N GLN A 130 -9.63 -1.61 -2.96
CA GLN A 130 -8.25 -1.16 -3.20
C GLN A 130 -8.17 0.31 -3.62
N SER A 131 -9.16 0.85 -4.36
CA SER A 131 -9.17 2.27 -4.75
C SER A 131 -9.38 3.23 -3.58
N HIS A 132 -9.89 2.72 -2.45
CA HIS A 132 -10.19 3.48 -1.23
C HIS A 132 -9.12 3.36 -0.14
N ILE A 133 -8.09 2.53 -0.33
CA ILE A 133 -6.99 2.42 0.63
C ILE A 133 -6.30 3.77 0.75
N HIS A 134 -6.22 4.26 1.99
CA HIS A 134 -5.49 5.45 2.33
C HIS A 134 -4.68 5.25 3.60
N ILE A 135 -3.36 5.40 3.50
CA ILE A 135 -2.46 5.36 4.65
C ILE A 135 -2.54 6.72 5.36
N THR A 136 -3.27 6.75 6.48
CA THR A 136 -3.42 7.96 7.29
C THR A 136 -2.22 8.14 8.24
N PRO A 137 -1.99 9.36 8.76
CA PRO A 137 -1.02 9.57 9.85
C PRO A 137 -1.27 8.67 11.06
N TYR A 138 -2.53 8.31 11.33
CA TYR A 138 -2.87 7.43 12.44
C TYR A 138 -2.45 5.96 12.19
N VAL A 139 -2.62 5.46 10.96
CA VAL A 139 -2.06 4.15 10.57
C VAL A 139 -0.54 4.13 10.71
N ILE A 140 0.13 5.22 10.31
CA ILE A 140 1.58 5.38 10.45
C ILE A 140 1.98 5.37 11.92
N HIS A 141 1.26 6.11 12.78
CA HIS A 141 1.51 6.13 14.21
C HIS A 141 1.38 4.74 14.83
N VAL A 142 0.28 4.03 14.56
CA VAL A 142 0.11 2.64 15.04
C VAL A 142 1.25 1.76 14.58
N PHE A 143 1.73 1.89 13.34
CA PHE A 143 2.89 1.14 12.86
C PHE A 143 4.18 1.49 13.63
N ILE A 144 4.41 2.77 13.97
CA ILE A 144 5.61 3.22 14.69
C ILE A 144 5.64 2.70 16.12
N GLU A 145 4.47 2.53 16.74
CA GLU A 145 4.33 2.04 18.13
C GLU A 145 4.42 0.50 18.25
N VAL A 146 4.50 -0.24 17.14
CA VAL A 146 4.64 -1.72 17.09
C VAL A 146 6.10 -2.13 16.97
#